data_AF-T1ALN6-F1
#
_entry.id   AF-T1ALN6-F1
#
_cell.length_a   1.000
_cell.length_b   1.000
_cell.length_c   1.000
_cell.angle_alpha   90.00
_cell.angle_beta   90.00
_cell.angle_gamma   90.00
#
_symmetry.space_group_name_H-M   'P 1'
#
loop_
_entity.id
_entity.type
_entity.pdbx_description
1 polymer ?
#
loop_
_entity_poly.entity_id
_entity_poly.type
_entity_poly.pdbx_seq_one_letter_code
_entity_poly.pdbx_strand_id
1 'polypeptide(L)' 'TLAAGTDITFSEDRAKRFEAYGWQTLHVSDGNDVDMISAALDEARAETARPTLIVVRTQIGYGSPEQDSFKAH' A
#
# COMPACT_ATOMS: atom_id res chain seq x y z
N THR A 1 3.19 14.64 19.53
CA THR A 1 3.81 13.30 19.59
C THR A 1 2.97 12.36 18.74
N LEU A 2 3.36 12.11 17.50
CA LEU A 2 2.69 11.08 16.68
C LEU A 2 3.16 9.71 17.18
N ALA A 3 2.21 8.83 17.46
CA ALA A 3 2.48 7.51 18.02
C ALA A 3 3.34 6.68 17.06
N ALA A 4 4.38 6.06 17.60
CA ALA A 4 5.20 5.07 16.92
C ALA A 4 4.32 3.90 16.43
N GLY A 5 4.48 3.50 15.17
CA GLY A 5 3.88 2.29 14.59
C GLY A 5 2.39 2.40 14.27
N THR A 6 2.03 2.27 12.99
CA THR A 6 0.62 2.08 12.59
C THR A 6 0.01 0.82 13.20
N ASP A 7 0.85 -0.10 13.66
CA ASP A 7 0.51 -1.34 14.39
C ASP A 7 -0.20 -1.07 15.73
N ILE A 8 0.06 0.08 16.37
CA ILE A 8 -0.47 0.39 17.71
C ILE A 8 -1.92 0.91 17.66
N THR A 9 -2.35 1.50 16.55
CA THR A 9 -3.66 2.17 16.44
C THR A 9 -4.50 1.74 15.25
N PHE A 10 -3.98 0.89 14.35
CA PHE A 10 -4.64 0.56 13.08
C PHE A 10 -4.36 -0.89 12.65
N SER A 11 -4.97 -1.85 13.33
CA SER A 11 -4.78 -3.30 13.14
C SER A 11 -5.76 -3.97 12.15
N GLU A 12 -6.58 -3.20 11.44
CA GLU A 12 -7.51 -3.76 10.46
C GLU A 12 -6.82 -4.23 9.17
N ASP A 13 -7.26 -5.36 8.64
CA ASP A 13 -6.93 -5.80 7.30
C ASP A 13 -7.69 -4.93 6.29
N ARG A 14 -7.04 -3.83 5.90
CA ARG A 14 -7.59 -2.83 4.98
C ARG A 14 -7.97 -3.44 3.64
N ALA A 15 -7.20 -4.41 3.13
CA ALA A 15 -7.54 -5.09 1.89
C ALA A 15 -8.87 -5.83 2.04
N LYS A 16 -9.01 -6.66 3.08
CA LYS A 16 -10.27 -7.38 3.32
C LYS A 16 -11.47 -6.46 3.55
N ARG A 17 -11.28 -5.30 4.19
CA ARG A 17 -12.37 -4.32 4.36
C ARG A 17 -12.86 -3.80 3.00
N PHE A 18 -11.96 -3.50 2.08
CA PHE A 18 -12.32 -3.02 0.74
C PHE A 18 -12.84 -4.15 -0.16
N GLU A 19 -12.32 -5.37 -0.03
CA GLU A 19 -12.90 -6.57 -0.67
C GLU A 19 -14.37 -6.77 -0.26
N ALA A 20 -14.69 -6.61 1.02
CA ALA A 20 -16.05 -6.70 1.51
C ALA A 20 -16.98 -5.60 0.95
N TYR A 21 -16.42 -4.45 0.54
CA TYR A 21 -17.15 -3.40 -0.19
C TYR A 21 -17.26 -3.67 -1.70
N GLY A 22 -16.74 -4.80 -2.17
CA GLY A 22 -16.77 -5.19 -3.58
C GLY A 22 -15.66 -4.56 -4.42
N TRP A 23 -14.61 -4.01 -3.81
CA TRP A 23 -13.45 -3.52 -4.55
C TRP A 23 -12.57 -4.68 -5.03
N GLN A 24 -11.82 -4.47 -6.10
CA GLN A 24 -10.64 -5.28 -6.40
C GLN A 24 -9.51 -4.84 -5.47
N THR A 25 -8.79 -5.80 -4.89
CA THR A 25 -7.60 -5.55 -4.06
C THR A 25 -6.39 -6.21 -4.70
N LEU A 26 -5.36 -5.40 -4.96
CA LEU A 26 -4.08 -5.84 -5.50
C LEU A 26 -2.98 -5.50 -4.50
N HIS A 27 -1.89 -6.28 -4.52
CA HIS A 27 -0.77 -6.10 -3.60
C HIS A 27 0.54 -5.98 -4.36
N VAL A 28 1.32 -4.94 -4.02
CA VAL A 28 2.69 -4.74 -4.49
C VAL A 28 3.60 -4.83 -3.27
N SER A 29 4.43 -5.88 -3.21
CA SER A 29 5.27 -6.18 -2.04
C SER A 29 6.48 -5.27 -1.89
N ASP A 30 6.91 -4.61 -2.96
CA ASP A 30 7.99 -3.63 -2.98
C ASP A 30 7.62 -2.43 -3.84
N GLY A 31 7.46 -1.27 -3.22
CA GLY A 31 7.15 -0.03 -3.93
C GLY A 31 8.29 0.57 -4.75
N ASN A 32 9.48 -0.04 -4.75
CA ASN A 32 10.56 0.30 -5.67
C ASN A 32 10.58 -0.61 -6.92
N ASP A 33 9.80 -1.68 -6.93
CA ASP A 33 9.69 -2.57 -8.08
C ASP A 33 8.69 -1.98 -9.10
N VAL A 34 9.23 -1.26 -10.08
CA VAL A 34 8.46 -0.58 -11.12
C VAL A 34 7.68 -1.57 -11.99
N ASP A 35 8.21 -2.77 -12.22
CA ASP A 35 7.57 -3.80 -13.04
C ASP A 35 6.34 -4.37 -12.31
N MET A 36 6.46 -4.65 -11.01
CA MET A 36 5.32 -5.05 -10.17
C MET A 36 4.26 -3.97 -10.10
N ILE A 37 4.66 -2.70 -9.99
CA ILE A 37 3.71 -1.57 -10.00
C ILE A 37 3.01 -1.48 -11.35
N SER A 38 3.74 -1.60 -12.47
CA SER A 38 3.14 -1.55 -13.80
C SER A 38 2.13 -2.68 -14.00
N ALA A 39 2.48 -3.91 -13.61
CA ALA A 39 1.58 -5.05 -13.70
C ALA A 39 0.31 -4.85 -12.88
N ALA A 40 0.43 -4.34 -11.64
CA ALA A 40 -0.72 -4.05 -10.79
C ALA A 40 -1.61 -2.94 -11.38
N LEU A 41 -1.03 -1.92 -12.03
CA LEU A 41 -1.78 -0.87 -12.70
C LEU A 41 -2.52 -1.38 -13.94
N ASP A 42 -1.88 -2.25 -14.73
CA ASP A 42 -2.52 -2.85 -15.90
C ASP A 42 -3.68 -3.76 -15.50
N GLU A 43 -3.51 -4.56 -14.44
CA GLU A 43 -4.58 -5.38 -13.88
C GLU A 43 -5.73 -4.53 -13.32
N ALA A 44 -5.42 -3.44 -12.62
CA ALA A 44 -6.43 -2.50 -12.11
C ALA A 44 -7.22 -1.82 -13.23
N ARG A 45 -6.59 -1.52 -14.36
CA ARG A 45 -7.25 -0.91 -15.53
C ARG A 45 -8.10 -1.91 -16.33
N ALA A 46 -7.74 -3.20 -16.28
CA ALA A 46 -8.51 -4.26 -16.93
C ALA A 46 -9.83 -4.54 -16.19
N GLU A 47 -9.89 -4.24 -14.88
CA GLU A 47 -11.13 -4.27 -14.11
C GLU A 47 -12.02 -3.07 -14.49
N THR A 48 -13.26 -3.36 -14.88
CA THR A 48 -14.21 -2.35 -15.39
C THR A 48 -15.52 -2.31 -14.61
N ALA A 49 -15.77 -3.31 -13.76
CA ALA A 49 -17.03 -3.44 -13.02
C ALA A 49 -16.98 -2.83 -11.62
N ARG A 50 -15.78 -2.64 -11.07
CA ARG A 50 -15.57 -2.20 -9.68
C ARG A 50 -14.31 -1.35 -9.54
N PRO A 51 -14.25 -0.48 -8.51
CA PRO A 51 -13.02 0.23 -8.17
C PRO A 51 -11.92 -0.70 -7.64
N THR A 52 -10.66 -0.25 -7.75
CA THR A 52 -9.48 -1.02 -7.33
C THR A 52 -8.67 -0.30 -6.26
N LEU A 53 -8.25 -1.03 -5.24
CA LEU A 53 -7.28 -0.63 -4.22
C LEU A 53 -5.97 -1.40 -4.45
N ILE A 54 -4.86 -0.69 -4.70
CA ILE A 54 -3.53 -1.28 -4.79
C ILE A 54 -2.77 -1.00 -3.49
N VAL A 55 -2.48 -2.04 -2.71
CA VAL A 55 -1.74 -1.97 -1.45
C VAL A 55 -0.25 -2.12 -1.75
N VAL A 56 0.46 -0.99 -1.75
CA VAL A 56 1.91 -0.96 -2.00
C VAL A 56 2.68 -0.90 -0.68
N ARG A 57 3.62 -1.82 -0.49
CA ARG A 57 4.51 -1.82 0.67
C ARG A 57 5.80 -1.04 0.35
N THR A 58 6.01 0.07 1.05
CA THR A 58 7.20 0.93 0.92
C THR A 58 7.98 1.01 2.23
N GLN A 59 9.23 1.46 2.14
CA GLN A 59 10.02 1.92 3.29
C GLN A 59 9.95 3.45 3.32
N ILE A 60 9.56 4.03 4.46
CA ILE A 60 9.45 5.48 4.58
C ILE A 60 10.85 6.10 4.57
N GLY A 61 11.06 7.13 3.74
CA GLY A 61 12.37 7.77 3.61
C GLY A 61 13.43 6.88 2.94
N TYR A 62 13.04 5.95 2.07
CA TYR A 62 13.97 5.08 1.33
C TYR A 62 15.14 5.88 0.73
N GLY A 63 16.37 5.50 1.07
CA GLY A 63 17.60 6.17 0.64
C GLY A 63 18.11 7.31 1.53
N SER A 64 17.39 7.67 2.60
CA SER A 64 17.80 8.68 3.59
C SER A 64 18.51 8.05 4.79
N PRO A 65 19.47 8.74 5.45
CA PRO A 65 19.99 8.34 6.76
C PRO A 65 18.90 8.22 7.84
N GLU A 66 17.77 8.92 7.66
CA GLU A 66 16.61 8.90 8.55
C GLU A 66 15.50 7.95 8.03
N GLN A 67 15.85 6.99 7.17
CA GLN A 67 14.92 5.94 6.70
C GLN A 67 14.25 5.23 7.90
N ASP A 68 12.99 4.84 7.71
CA ASP A 68 12.17 4.11 8.68
C ASP A 68 11.94 4.87 10.02
N SER A 69 12.23 6.18 10.02
CA SER A 69 11.98 7.08 11.13
C SER A 69 10.83 8.04 10.82
N PHE A 70 10.06 8.39 11.84
CA PHE A 70 9.04 9.45 11.75
C PHE A 70 9.61 10.80 11.32
N LYS A 71 10.93 11.00 11.48
CA LYS A 71 11.63 12.21 11.02
C LYS A 71 11.67 12.35 9.49
N ALA A 72 11.39 11.27 8.76
CA ALA A 72 11.26 11.26 7.30
C ALA A 72 9.82 11.49 6.80
N HIS A 73 8.88 11.84 7.70
CA HIS A 73 7.50 12.20 7.36
C HIS A 73 7.37 13.67 6.97
#